data_AF-A0A2W4SD58-F1
#
_entry.id   AF-A0A2W4SD58-F1
#
_cell.length_a   1.000
_cell.length_b   1.000
_cell.length_c   1.000
_cell.angle_alpha   90.00
_cell.angle_beta   90.00
_cell.angle_gamma   90.00
#
_symmetry.space_group_name_H-M   'P 1'
#
loop_
_entity.id
_entity.type
_entity.pdbx_description
1 polymer ?
#
loop_
_entity_poly.entity_id
_entity_poly.type
_entity_poly.pdbx_seq_one_letter_code
_entity_poly.pdbx_strand_id
1 'polypeptide(L)'
;MDLAAPRPLTLTPPRRVEMAPAGRSTSDAEVTLKFETLIAETLLRSARAARLGDDGLGDTGDTVRDMVDHQRAEAIARAAPIGVARLLADSRK
;
A
#
# COMPACT_ATOMS: atom_id res chain seq x y z
N MET A 1 -9.58 -48.68 -35.11
CA MET A 1 -9.95 -47.83 -33.96
C MET A 1 -8.93 -48.13 -32.88
N ASP A 2 -7.81 -47.42 -32.90
CA ASP A 2 -6.69 -47.63 -31.95
C ASP A 2 -6.86 -46.62 -30.81
N LEU A 3 -7.20 -47.11 -29.61
CA LEU A 3 -7.40 -46.28 -28.43
C LEU A 3 -6.03 -46.05 -27.79
N ALA A 4 -5.42 -44.91 -28.10
CA ALA A 4 -4.15 -44.50 -27.53
C ALA A 4 -4.21 -44.53 -25.99
N ALA A 5 -3.31 -45.29 -25.37
CA ALA A 5 -3.22 -45.44 -23.92
C ALA A 5 -2.97 -44.08 -23.21
N PRO A 6 -3.53 -43.85 -22.01
CA PRO A 6 -3.39 -42.58 -21.31
C PRO A 6 -1.96 -42.39 -20.79
N ARG A 7 -1.33 -41.26 -21.13
CA ARG A 7 -0.04 -40.85 -20.57
C ARG A 7 -0.20 -40.42 -19.10
N PRO A 8 0.67 -40.86 -18.18
CA PRO A 8 0.59 -40.42 -16.79
C PRO A 8 0.99 -38.94 -16.67
N LEU A 9 0.16 -38.17 -15.96
CA LEU A 9 0.47 -36.80 -15.57
C LEU A 9 1.48 -36.83 -14.42
N THR A 10 2.73 -36.48 -14.71
CA THR A 10 3.73 -36.24 -13.66
C THR A 10 3.44 -34.90 -12.98
N LEU A 11 2.88 -34.97 -11.78
CA LEU A 11 2.75 -33.82 -10.90
C LEU A 11 4.15 -33.39 -10.46
N THR A 12 4.63 -32.27 -11.01
CA THR A 12 5.86 -31.64 -10.52
C THR A 12 5.56 -31.11 -9.11
N PRO A 13 6.36 -31.46 -8.08
CA PRO A 13 6.15 -30.90 -6.75
C PRO A 13 6.28 -29.38 -6.81
N PRO A 14 5.46 -28.61 -6.07
CA PRO A 14 5.56 -27.16 -6.09
C PRO A 14 6.98 -26.78 -5.66
N ARG A 15 7.66 -25.99 -6.50
CA ARG A 15 8.94 -25.37 -6.13
C ARG A 15 8.71 -24.65 -4.81
N ARG A 16 9.38 -25.09 -3.75
CA ARG A 16 9.46 -24.35 -2.51
C ARG A 16 10.05 -22.99 -2.86
N VAL A 17 9.22 -21.95 -2.80
CA VAL A 17 9.70 -20.58 -2.88
C VAL A 17 10.52 -20.38 -1.61
N GLU A 18 11.84 -20.51 -1.73
CA GLU A 18 12.73 -19.98 -0.73
C GLU A 18 12.48 -18.47 -0.70
N MET A 19 11.73 -18.03 0.31
CA MET A 19 11.68 -16.61 0.65
C MET A 19 13.10 -16.23 1.02
N ALA A 20 13.79 -15.57 0.09
CA ALA A 20 15.04 -14.90 0.38
C ALA A 20 14.87 -14.06 1.66
N PRO A 21 15.88 -14.01 2.55
CA PRO A 21 15.79 -13.15 3.73
C PRO A 21 15.46 -11.75 3.24
N ALA A 22 14.42 -11.13 3.82
CA ALA A 22 13.99 -9.78 3.53
C ALA A 22 15.10 -8.80 3.93
N GLY A 23 16.14 -8.70 3.11
CA GLY A 23 17.25 -7.79 3.25
C GLY A 23 16.79 -6.41 2.79
N ARG A 24 16.11 -5.68 3.67
CA ARG A 24 16.08 -4.22 3.64
C ARG A 24 15.81 -3.71 5.04
N SER A 25 16.90 -3.42 5.76
CA SER A 25 16.88 -2.49 6.88
C SER A 25 16.42 -1.13 6.33
N THR A 26 15.10 -0.97 6.23
CA THR A 26 14.46 0.29 5.87
C THR A 26 14.79 1.24 7.01
N SER A 27 15.43 2.38 6.71
CA SER A 27 15.83 3.30 7.79
C SER A 27 14.61 3.79 8.55
N ASP A 28 14.74 4.07 9.85
CA ASP A 28 13.64 4.63 10.66
C ASP A 28 13.07 5.90 10.03
N ALA A 29 13.90 6.68 9.32
CA ALA A 29 13.49 7.85 8.55
C ALA A 29 12.58 7.49 7.36
N GLU A 30 12.90 6.44 6.60
CA GLU A 30 12.04 5.96 5.51
C GLU A 30 10.72 5.37 6.03
N VAL A 31 10.76 4.66 7.16
CA VAL A 31 9.55 4.11 7.80
C VAL A 31 8.66 5.24 8.29
N THR A 32 9.25 6.25 8.93
CA THR A 32 8.55 7.47 9.36
C THR A 32 7.90 8.18 8.19
N LEU A 33 8.65 8.39 7.09
CA LEU A 33 8.13 9.06 5.92
C LEU A 33 6.94 8.29 5.30
N LYS A 34 7.06 6.97 5.13
CA LYS A 34 5.97 6.14 4.59
C LYS A 34 4.73 6.17 5.46
N PHE A 35 4.91 6.14 6.78
CA PHE A 35 3.82 6.20 7.73
C PHE A 35 3.09 7.54 7.67
N GLU A 36 3.83 8.65 7.62
CA GLU A 36 3.21 9.98 7.53
C GLU A 36 2.53 10.21 6.18
N THR A 37 3.09 9.69 5.07
CA THR A 37 2.41 9.67 3.77
C THR A 37 1.08 8.93 3.85
N LEU A 38 1.03 7.75 4.49
CA LEU A 38 -0.21 6.99 4.64
C LEU A 38 -1.28 7.77 5.43
N ILE A 39 -0.87 8.46 6.50
CA ILE A 39 -1.79 9.30 7.30
C ILE A 39 -2.30 10.46 6.45
N ALA A 40 -1.42 11.18 5.77
CA ALA A 40 -1.80 12.31 4.93
C ALA A 40 -2.76 11.87 3.80
N GLU A 41 -2.50 10.72 3.18
CA GLU A 41 -3.38 10.14 2.17
C GLU A 41 -4.76 9.80 2.75
N THR A 42 -4.80 9.20 3.94
CA THR A 42 -6.05 8.85 4.64
C THR A 42 -6.85 10.10 5.01
N LEU A 43 -6.18 11.18 5.43
CA LEU A 43 -6.83 12.46 5.74
C LEU A 43 -7.39 13.13 4.47
N LEU A 44 -6.66 13.09 3.36
CA LEU A 44 -7.15 13.61 2.07
C LEU A 44 -8.36 12.82 1.58
N ARG A 45 -8.31 11.48 1.68
CA ARG A 45 -9.40 10.58 1.32
C ARG A 45 -10.63 10.79 2.21
N SER A 46 -10.45 10.95 3.52
CA SER A 46 -11.56 11.18 4.46
C SER A 46 -12.18 12.57 4.32
N ALA A 47 -11.37 13.62 4.14
CA ALA A 47 -11.86 14.97 3.86
C ALA A 47 -12.69 15.00 2.56
N ARG A 48 -12.27 14.23 1.55
CA ARG A 48 -13.06 14.05 0.33
C ARG A 48 -14.35 13.29 0.61
N ALA A 49 -14.30 12.14 1.28
CA ALA A 49 -15.50 11.37 1.59
C ALA A 49 -16.53 12.18 2.38
N ALA A 50 -16.06 13.01 3.32
CA ALA A 50 -16.90 13.95 4.06
C ALA A 50 -17.52 15.04 3.16
N ARG A 51 -16.81 15.47 2.10
CA ARG A 51 -17.27 16.46 1.12
C ARG A 51 -18.17 15.87 0.02
N LEU A 52 -17.96 14.61 -0.35
CA LEU A 52 -18.77 13.83 -1.31
C LEU A 52 -20.00 13.17 -0.65
N GLY A 53 -20.11 13.20 0.68
CA GLY A 53 -21.33 12.79 1.38
C GLY A 53 -22.57 13.64 1.01
N ASP A 54 -22.35 14.83 0.42
CA ASP A 54 -23.39 15.73 -0.08
C ASP A 54 -23.65 15.52 -1.59
N ASP A 55 -22.59 15.35 -2.38
CA ASP A 55 -22.67 15.15 -3.84
C ASP A 55 -22.55 13.66 -4.19
N GLY A 56 -23.69 12.95 -4.20
CA GLY A 56 -23.83 11.52 -4.47
C GLY A 56 -23.43 11.07 -5.89
N LEU A 57 -22.17 11.20 -6.27
CA LEU A 57 -21.61 10.62 -7.49
C LEU A 57 -20.40 9.72 -7.16
N GLY A 58 -20.66 8.42 -7.16
CA GLY A 58 -19.72 7.36 -6.80
C GLY A 58 -18.59 7.12 -7.82
N ASP A 59 -17.41 6.87 -7.26
CA ASP A 59 -16.50 5.72 -7.53
C ASP A 59 -15.88 5.54 -8.93
N THR A 60 -16.30 6.28 -9.97
CA THR A 60 -15.88 5.98 -11.35
C THR A 60 -14.61 6.73 -11.79
N GLY A 61 -13.93 7.43 -10.89
CA GLY A 61 -12.72 8.23 -11.19
C GLY A 61 -11.56 8.02 -10.22
N ASP A 62 -11.53 6.89 -9.52
CA ASP A 62 -10.76 6.71 -8.30
C ASP A 62 -9.25 6.53 -8.53
N THR A 63 -8.81 5.80 -9.56
CA THR A 63 -7.38 5.46 -9.68
C THR A 63 -6.47 6.66 -9.97
N VAL A 64 -6.90 7.59 -10.84
CA VAL A 64 -6.12 8.80 -11.15
C VAL A 64 -6.12 9.75 -9.95
N ARG A 65 -7.24 9.83 -9.23
CA ARG A 65 -7.37 10.68 -8.04
C ARG A 65 -6.55 10.15 -6.88
N ASP A 66 -6.56 8.85 -6.66
CA ASP A 66 -5.73 8.18 -5.65
C ASP A 66 -4.24 8.39 -5.92
N MET A 67 -3.83 8.33 -7.18
CA MET A 67 -2.45 8.66 -7.55
C MET A 67 -2.09 10.12 -7.24
N VAL A 68 -2.99 11.07 -7.51
CA VAL A 68 -2.78 12.48 -7.19
C VAL A 68 -2.75 12.71 -5.68
N ASP A 69 -3.59 12.04 -4.92
CA ASP A 69 -3.59 12.11 -3.46
C ASP A 69 -2.31 11.54 -2.88
N HIS A 70 -1.85 10.41 -3.40
CA HIS A 70 -0.59 9.81 -2.97
C HIS A 70 0.59 10.76 -3.21
N GLN A 71 0.67 11.40 -4.38
CA GLN A 71 1.70 12.40 -4.68
C GLN A 71 1.61 13.62 -3.75
N ARG A 72 0.40 14.08 -3.45
CA ARG A 72 0.18 15.20 -2.51
C ARG A 72 0.55 14.81 -1.08
N ALA A 73 0.17 13.62 -0.64
CA ALA A 73 0.48 13.08 0.66
C ALA A 73 1.99 12.92 0.85
N GLU A 74 2.70 12.44 -0.16
CA GLU A 74 4.15 12.33 -0.13
C GLU A 74 4.82 13.72 -0.07
N ALA A 75 4.32 14.69 -0.85
CA ALA A 75 4.81 16.06 -0.79
C ALA A 75 4.57 16.69 0.60
N ILE A 76 3.41 16.47 1.21
CA ILE A 76 3.07 16.95 2.56
C ILE A 76 3.99 16.29 3.59
N ALA A 77 4.15 14.97 3.57
CA ALA A 77 4.99 14.24 4.50
C ALA A 77 6.46 14.66 4.43
N ARG A 78 6.95 15.06 3.24
CA ARG A 78 8.32 15.58 3.06
C ARG A 78 8.48 17.04 3.48
N ALA A 79 7.50 17.90 3.16
CA ALA A 79 7.62 19.35 3.36
C ALA A 79 7.22 19.79 4.77
N ALA A 80 6.19 19.17 5.35
CA ALA A 80 5.63 19.49 6.64
C ALA A 80 5.15 18.21 7.34
N PRO A 81 6.08 17.38 7.85
CA PRO A 81 5.73 16.18 8.58
C PRO A 81 4.84 16.51 9.78
N ILE A 82 3.74 15.78 9.93
CA ILE A 82 2.73 16.00 10.98
C ILE A 82 3.32 15.64 12.35
N GLY A 83 4.37 14.81 12.38
CA GLY A 83 5.09 14.43 13.60
C GLY A 83 4.44 13.27 14.37
N VAL A 84 3.40 12.65 13.82
CA VAL A 84 2.68 11.53 14.45
C VAL A 84 3.59 10.31 14.58
N ALA A 85 4.46 10.06 13.59
CA ALA A 85 5.42 8.95 13.65
C ALA A 85 6.37 9.11 14.84
N ARG A 86 6.85 10.34 15.07
CA ARG A 86 7.74 10.66 16.18
C ARG A 86 7.03 10.54 17.53
N LEU A 87 5.79 11.04 17.62
CA LEU A 87 4.98 10.92 18.83
C LEU A 87 4.74 9.45 19.24
N LEU A 88 4.44 8.57 18.27
CA LEU A 88 4.26 7.13 18.48
C LEU A 88 5.56 6.40 18.87
N ALA A 89 6.70 6.86 18.37
CA ALA A 89 7.99 6.33 18.75
C ALA A 89 8.34 6.72 20.19
N ASP A 90 8.04 7.96 20.58
CA ASP A 90 8.30 8.48 21.92
C ASP A 90 7.31 7.95 22.97
N SER A 91 6.07 7.64 22.61
CA SER A 91 5.05 7.10 23.53
C SER A 91 5.30 5.65 23.97
N ARG A 92 6.30 4.96 23.40
CA ARG A 92 6.66 3.57 23.73
C ARG A 92 7.88 3.46 24.66
N LYS A 93 8.40 4.58 25.14
CA LYS A 93 9.44 4.67 26.18
C LYS A 93 8.81 4.95 27.54
#